data_AF-A0A923AJT6-F1
#
_entry.id   AF-A0A923AJT6-F1
#
_cell.length_a   1.000
_cell.length_b   1.000
_cell.length_c   1.000
_cell.angle_alpha   90.00
_cell.angle_beta   90.00
_cell.angle_gamma   90.00
#
_symmetry.space_group_name_H-M   'P 1'
#
loop_
_entity.id
_entity.type
_entity.pdbx_description
1 polymer ?
#
loop_
_entity_poly.entity_id
_entity_poly.type
_entity_poly.pdbx_seq_one_letter_code
_entity_poly.pdbx_strand_id
1 'polypeptide(L)'
;MIQPMAPTRLGDLRPAPAGLPEPDLAPPVVAESDDPFTALRVAHLVARVPRGVPIALTSIVDRLNVTHLDWLFSERVVADAILQLQANWAADYRSTGGIVVEDGPLGATVTIEDSTRVDPWIVRQAQRHAEACREALLDFSRRERATGHD
;
A
#
# COMPACT_ATOMS: atom_id res chain seq x y z
N MET A 1 -18.33 -19.76 18.61
CA MET A 1 -17.79 -19.42 17.27
C MET A 1 -16.29 -19.23 17.41
N ILE A 2 -15.48 -20.05 16.74
CA ILE A 2 -14.02 -19.87 16.69
C ILE A 2 -13.75 -19.01 15.46
N GLN A 3 -13.29 -17.78 15.63
CA GLN A 3 -12.80 -16.98 14.50
C GLN A 3 -11.54 -17.66 13.94
N PRO A 4 -11.41 -17.84 12.62
CA PRO A 4 -10.18 -18.37 12.04
C PRO A 4 -9.01 -17.45 12.38
N MET A 5 -7.93 -18.02 12.91
CA MET A 5 -6.72 -17.25 13.22
C MET A 5 -6.10 -16.74 11.92
N ALA A 6 -5.89 -15.42 11.82
CA ALA A 6 -5.17 -14.83 10.69
C ALA A 6 -3.72 -15.33 10.67
N PRO A 7 -3.15 -15.62 9.48
CA PRO A 7 -1.78 -16.09 9.36
C PRO A 7 -0.78 -15.03 9.85
N THR A 8 0.10 -15.44 10.75
CA THR A 8 1.16 -14.61 11.36
C THR A 8 2.32 -14.31 10.40
N ARG A 9 2.32 -14.90 9.19
CA ARG A 9 3.26 -14.58 8.12
C ARG A 9 2.54 -14.51 6.80
N LEU A 10 2.89 -13.50 5.99
CA LEU A 10 2.40 -13.39 4.62
C LEU A 10 3.05 -14.48 3.76
N GLY A 11 2.22 -15.37 3.22
CA GLY A 11 2.64 -16.45 2.32
C GLY A 11 3.08 -15.95 0.94
N ASP A 12 2.97 -16.82 -0.06
CA ASP A 12 3.34 -16.46 -1.43
C ASP A 12 2.42 -15.36 -1.98
N LEU A 13 3.05 -14.38 -2.63
CA LEU A 13 2.36 -13.30 -3.29
C LEU A 13 1.78 -13.78 -4.62
N ARG A 14 0.57 -13.30 -4.95
CA ARG A 14 0.02 -13.39 -6.30
C ARG A 14 0.96 -12.66 -7.29
N PRO A 15 0.97 -13.05 -8.57
CA PRO A 15 1.64 -12.27 -9.62
C PRO A 15 1.15 -10.82 -9.63
N ALA A 16 2.02 -9.89 -10.02
CA ALA A 16 1.63 -8.50 -10.19
C ALA A 16 0.55 -8.40 -11.29
N PRO A 17 -0.57 -7.69 -11.04
CA PRO A 17 -1.52 -7.36 -12.09
C PRO A 17 -0.86 -6.60 -13.25
N ALA A 18 -1.34 -6.83 -14.46
CA ALA A 18 -0.81 -6.14 -15.65
C ALA A 18 -0.93 -4.62 -15.52
N GLY A 19 0.16 -3.90 -15.79
CA GLY A 19 0.21 -2.44 -15.75
C GLY A 19 0.42 -1.83 -14.37
N LEU A 20 0.64 -2.64 -13.33
CA LEU A 20 1.09 -2.16 -12.02
C LEU A 20 2.47 -1.50 -12.17
N PRO A 21 2.64 -0.22 -11.83
CA PRO A 21 3.94 0.44 -11.92
C PRO A 21 4.92 -0.12 -10.89
N GLU A 22 6.19 -0.15 -11.25
CA GLU A 22 7.25 -0.53 -10.32
C GLU A 22 7.36 0.51 -9.18
N PRO A 23 7.57 0.04 -7.94
CA PRO A 23 7.65 0.92 -6.77
C PRO A 23 9.06 1.49 -6.54
N ASP A 24 10.02 1.25 -7.44
CA ASP A 24 11.44 1.63 -7.34
C ASP A 24 11.69 3.13 -7.62
N LEU A 25 10.68 3.96 -7.39
CA LEU A 25 10.77 5.40 -7.44
C LEU A 25 11.26 5.92 -6.05
N ALA A 26 12.41 6.61 -6.07
CA ALA A 26 12.96 7.53 -5.04
C ALA A 26 13.89 6.96 -3.92
N PRO A 27 14.68 7.85 -3.26
CA PRO A 27 15.85 7.54 -2.42
C PRO A 27 15.47 7.02 -1.01
N PRO A 28 16.43 6.66 -0.12
CA PRO A 28 16.13 6.05 1.18
C PRO A 28 15.41 7.02 2.13
N VAL A 29 14.27 6.63 2.72
CA VAL A 29 13.47 7.46 3.65
C VAL A 29 12.72 6.62 4.70
N VAL A 30 12.39 7.22 5.85
CA VAL A 30 11.38 6.68 6.78
C VAL A 30 9.99 6.89 6.17
N ALA A 31 9.15 5.85 6.15
CA ALA A 31 7.82 5.96 5.58
C ALA A 31 6.93 6.91 6.38
N GLU A 32 6.19 7.78 5.69
CA GLU A 32 5.27 8.75 6.28
C GLU A 32 3.84 8.55 5.76
N SER A 33 2.86 8.93 6.58
CA SER A 33 1.46 8.99 6.12
C SER A 33 1.31 10.08 5.07
N ASP A 34 0.41 9.89 4.10
CA ASP A 34 0.17 10.81 2.98
C ASP A 34 1.35 11.04 2.02
N ASP A 35 2.47 10.32 2.20
CA ASP A 35 3.59 10.30 1.27
C ASP A 35 3.29 9.40 0.05
N PRO A 36 3.38 9.92 -1.20
CA PRO A 36 3.13 9.12 -2.39
C PRO A 36 4.09 7.93 -2.57
N PHE A 37 5.34 8.01 -2.10
CA PHE A 37 6.31 6.91 -2.22
C PHE A 37 5.96 5.73 -1.31
N THR A 38 5.50 6.03 -0.10
CA THR A 38 4.91 5.08 0.84
C THR A 38 3.64 4.45 0.26
N ALA A 39 2.70 5.28 -0.20
CA ALA A 39 1.42 4.82 -0.73
C ALA A 39 1.60 3.90 -1.95
N LEU A 40 2.57 4.19 -2.83
CA LEU A 40 2.90 3.36 -3.98
C LEU A 40 3.40 1.96 -3.57
N ARG A 41 4.33 1.88 -2.61
CA ARG A 41 4.88 0.61 -2.10
C ARG A 41 3.80 -0.24 -1.42
N VAL A 42 2.93 0.39 -0.61
CA VAL A 42 1.79 -0.28 0.03
C VAL A 42 0.81 -0.79 -1.03
N ALA A 43 0.39 0.05 -1.98
CA ALA A 43 -0.52 -0.36 -3.06
C ALA A 43 0.06 -1.51 -3.90
N HIS A 44 1.36 -1.49 -4.19
CA HIS A 44 2.05 -2.54 -4.91
C HIS A 44 2.01 -3.88 -4.17
N LEU A 45 2.27 -3.89 -2.86
CA LEU A 45 2.15 -5.10 -2.05
C LEU A 45 0.69 -5.58 -1.95
N VAL A 46 -0.25 -4.69 -1.63
CA VAL A 46 -1.69 -4.99 -1.51
C VAL A 46 -2.28 -5.50 -2.82
N ALA A 47 -1.74 -5.11 -3.97
CA ALA A 47 -2.14 -5.68 -5.26
C ALA A 47 -1.84 -7.19 -5.36
N ARG A 48 -0.90 -7.69 -4.56
CA ARG A 48 -0.35 -9.05 -4.68
C ARG A 48 -0.63 -9.94 -3.47
N VAL A 49 -1.18 -9.41 -2.38
CA VAL A 49 -1.59 -10.25 -1.26
C VAL A 49 -2.71 -11.24 -1.67
N PRO A 50 -2.84 -12.39 -0.98
CA PRO A 50 -3.99 -13.28 -1.16
C PRO A 50 -5.34 -12.55 -1.06
N ARG A 51 -6.34 -12.99 -1.84
CA ARG A 51 -7.70 -12.45 -1.84
C ARG A 51 -8.63 -13.31 -0.99
N GLY A 52 -9.73 -12.71 -0.51
CA GLY A 52 -10.80 -13.40 0.21
C GLY A 52 -10.43 -13.95 1.60
N VAL A 53 -9.22 -13.67 2.08
CA VAL A 53 -8.72 -14.16 3.37
C VAL A 53 -8.18 -12.99 4.21
N PRO A 54 -8.40 -13.02 5.53
CA PRO A 54 -7.84 -12.01 6.42
C PRO A 54 -6.33 -12.19 6.57
N ILE A 55 -5.60 -11.09 6.49
CA ILE A 55 -4.15 -11.04 6.64
C ILE A 55 -3.82 -10.08 7.78
N ALA A 56 -2.98 -10.50 8.73
CA ALA A 56 -2.55 -9.61 9.81
C ALA A 56 -1.80 -8.40 9.25
N LEU A 57 -2.12 -7.19 9.74
CA LEU A 57 -1.46 -5.95 9.32
C LEU A 57 0.04 -6.00 9.59
N THR A 58 0.44 -6.59 10.71
CA THR A 58 1.85 -6.82 11.08
C THR A 58 2.59 -7.65 10.02
N SER A 59 1.96 -8.68 9.45
CA SER A 59 2.54 -9.47 8.36
C SER A 59 2.77 -8.64 7.07
N ILE A 60 1.91 -7.65 6.81
CA ILE A 60 2.07 -6.73 5.68
C ILE A 60 3.25 -5.79 5.94
N VAL A 61 3.33 -5.23 7.15
CA VAL A 61 4.44 -4.36 7.60
C VAL A 61 5.77 -5.10 7.51
N ASP A 62 5.86 -6.32 8.04
CA ASP A 62 7.06 -7.15 8.00
C ASP A 62 7.50 -7.41 6.56
N ARG A 63 6.55 -7.71 5.67
CA ARG A 63 6.87 -7.93 4.25
C ARG A 63 7.42 -6.66 3.60
N LEU A 64 6.83 -5.48 3.87
CA LEU A 64 7.33 -4.21 3.33
C LEU A 64 8.76 -3.94 3.78
N ASN A 65 9.03 -4.08 5.08
CA ASN A 65 10.36 -3.85 5.67
C ASN A 65 11.42 -4.83 5.17
N VAL A 66 11.04 -6.08 4.83
CA VAL A 66 11.98 -7.05 4.22
C VAL A 66 12.19 -6.80 2.73
N THR A 67 11.18 -6.26 2.03
CA THR A 67 11.25 -6.02 0.57
C THR A 67 11.99 -4.73 0.24
N HIS A 68 11.83 -3.69 1.06
CA HIS A 68 12.39 -2.36 0.87
C HIS A 68 13.33 -2.02 2.01
N LEU A 69 14.55 -2.56 1.96
CA LEU A 69 15.56 -2.40 3.03
C LEU A 69 16.06 -0.95 3.21
N ASP A 70 15.82 -0.12 2.20
CA ASP A 70 16.09 1.31 2.18
C ASP A 70 14.97 2.15 2.83
N TRP A 71 13.89 1.50 3.31
CA TRP A 71 12.73 2.12 3.95
C TRP A 71 12.38 1.49 5.29
N LEU A 72 11.79 2.28 6.18
CA LEU A 72 11.23 1.78 7.44
C LEU A 72 9.74 2.10 7.52
N PHE A 73 8.92 1.05 7.58
CA PHE A 73 7.46 1.11 7.70
C PHE A 73 7.01 0.81 9.12
N SER A 74 6.20 1.71 9.68
CA SER A 74 5.49 1.47 10.94
C SER A 74 4.07 0.97 10.67
N GLU A 75 3.48 0.25 11.63
CA GLU A 75 2.11 -0.26 11.51
C GLU A 75 1.09 0.86 11.28
N ARG A 76 1.25 2.00 11.97
CA ARG A 76 0.39 3.18 11.78
C ARG A 76 0.39 3.68 10.34
N VAL A 77 1.57 3.86 9.75
CA VAL A 77 1.72 4.39 8.39
C VAL A 77 1.12 3.44 7.35
N VAL A 78 1.33 2.13 7.54
CA VAL A 78 0.74 1.11 6.65
C VAL A 78 -0.79 1.06 6.83
N ALA A 79 -1.30 1.18 8.06
CA ALA A 79 -2.73 1.28 8.34
C ALA A 79 -3.36 2.48 7.62
N ASP A 80 -2.77 3.67 7.76
CA ASP A 80 -3.25 4.90 7.13
C ASP A 80 -3.35 4.75 5.61
N ALA A 81 -2.31 4.19 4.97
CA ALA A 81 -2.31 3.95 3.54
C ALA A 81 -3.39 2.94 3.10
N ILE A 82 -3.62 1.87 3.88
CA ILE A 82 -4.65 0.88 3.57
C ILE A 82 -6.06 1.45 3.79
N LEU A 83 -6.26 2.25 4.84
CA LEU A 83 -7.51 2.96 5.08
C LEU A 83 -7.80 3.96 3.96
N GLN A 84 -6.78 4.65 3.44
CA GLN A 84 -6.94 5.52 2.27
C GLN A 84 -7.34 4.72 1.02
N LEU A 85 -6.78 3.53 0.79
CA LEU A 85 -7.22 2.65 -0.29
C LEU A 85 -8.69 2.21 -0.10
N GLN A 86 -9.08 1.83 1.12
CA GLN A 86 -10.48 1.51 1.44
C GLN A 86 -11.41 2.70 1.15
N ALA A 87 -11.04 3.91 1.57
CA ALA A 87 -11.81 5.12 1.33
C ALA A 87 -11.97 5.41 -0.18
N ASN A 88 -10.89 5.28 -0.94
CA ASN A 88 -10.91 5.45 -2.40
C ASN A 88 -11.83 4.42 -3.07
N TRP A 89 -11.82 3.17 -2.59
CA TRP A 89 -12.71 2.12 -3.11
C TRP A 89 -14.18 2.47 -2.84
N ALA A 90 -14.48 2.92 -1.61
CA ALA A 90 -15.82 3.35 -1.23
C ALA A 90 -16.31 4.54 -2.06
N ALA A 91 -15.43 5.48 -2.40
CA ALA A 91 -15.77 6.58 -3.30
C ALA A 91 -16.09 6.09 -4.72
N ASP A 92 -15.26 5.19 -5.28
CA ASP A 92 -15.39 4.71 -6.66
C ASP A 92 -16.58 3.75 -6.86
N TYR A 93 -16.84 2.87 -5.89
CA TYR A 93 -17.83 1.80 -6.02
C TYR A 93 -19.02 1.89 -5.04
N ARG A 94 -19.04 2.90 -4.15
CA ARG A 94 -20.08 3.09 -3.12
C ARG A 94 -20.29 1.87 -2.23
N SER A 95 -19.21 1.17 -1.92
CA SER A 95 -19.19 -0.03 -1.08
C SER A 95 -17.87 -0.10 -0.33
N THR A 96 -17.83 -0.62 0.88
CA THR A 96 -16.59 -0.89 1.63
C THR A 96 -16.03 -2.29 1.39
N GLY A 97 -16.72 -3.12 0.59
CA GLY A 97 -16.39 -4.54 0.44
C GLY A 97 -15.05 -4.85 -0.25
N GLY A 98 -14.46 -3.89 -0.97
CA GLY A 98 -13.23 -4.08 -1.73
C GLY A 98 -12.00 -4.32 -0.88
N ILE A 99 -11.88 -3.55 0.20
CA ILE A 99 -10.80 -3.62 1.17
C ILE A 99 -11.43 -3.45 2.54
N VAL A 100 -11.39 -4.51 3.34
CA VAL A 100 -11.96 -4.54 4.69
C VAL A 100 -10.81 -4.54 5.68
N VAL A 101 -10.85 -3.61 6.62
CA VAL A 101 -9.93 -3.54 7.76
C VAL A 101 -10.74 -3.81 9.02
N GLU A 102 -10.33 -4.80 9.81
CA GLU A 102 -11.03 -5.24 11.00
C GLU A 102 -10.06 -5.39 12.16
N ASP A 103 -10.41 -4.84 13.32
CA ASP A 103 -9.67 -5.05 14.56
C ASP A 103 -9.91 -6.46 15.11
N GLY A 104 -8.82 -7.13 15.51
CA GLY A 104 -8.87 -8.45 16.13
C GLY A 104 -8.06 -8.52 17.42
N PRO A 105 -8.21 -9.61 18.20
CA PRO A 105 -7.46 -9.81 19.45
C PRO A 105 -5.93 -9.82 19.28
N LEU A 106 -5.44 -10.02 18.06
CA LEU A 106 -4.01 -10.10 17.72
C LEU A 106 -3.54 -8.92 16.86
N GLY A 107 -4.33 -7.85 16.79
CA GLY A 107 -4.10 -6.68 15.93
C GLY A 107 -5.05 -6.62 14.74
N ALA A 108 -4.95 -5.54 13.98
CA ALA A 108 -5.78 -5.32 12.80
C ALA A 108 -5.50 -6.35 11.71
N THR A 109 -6.54 -6.70 10.95
CA THR A 109 -6.45 -7.57 9.78
C THR A 109 -7.00 -6.85 8.56
N VAL A 110 -6.48 -7.23 7.40
CA VAL A 110 -6.87 -6.67 6.10
C VAL A 110 -7.33 -7.82 5.22
N THR A 111 -8.55 -7.71 4.70
CA THR A 111 -9.12 -8.64 3.73
C THR A 111 -9.38 -7.90 2.43
N ILE A 112 -8.85 -8.42 1.33
CA ILE A 112 -9.12 -7.87 0.00
C ILE A 112 -10.17 -8.72 -0.71
N GLU A 113 -11.17 -8.08 -1.30
CA GLU A 113 -12.26 -8.75 -2.03
C GLU A 113 -11.70 -9.72 -3.08
N ASP A 114 -12.26 -10.93 -3.13
CA ASP A 114 -11.96 -11.87 -4.20
C ASP A 114 -12.85 -11.58 -5.42
N SER A 115 -12.51 -10.52 -6.15
CA SER A 115 -13.20 -10.17 -7.38
C SER A 115 -12.28 -9.60 -8.46
N THR A 116 -12.73 -9.76 -9.71
CA THR A 116 -12.05 -9.27 -10.90
C THR A 116 -11.97 -7.75 -10.99
N ARG A 117 -12.68 -7.02 -10.12
CA ARG A 117 -12.67 -5.55 -10.08
C ARG A 117 -11.45 -4.99 -9.36
N VAL A 118 -10.87 -5.74 -8.42
CA VAL A 118 -9.81 -5.25 -7.54
C VAL A 118 -8.54 -4.94 -8.33
N ASP A 119 -8.10 -5.86 -9.19
CA ASP A 119 -6.85 -5.72 -9.93
C ASP A 119 -6.83 -4.50 -10.86
N PRO A 120 -7.80 -4.27 -11.76
CA PRO A 120 -7.79 -3.05 -12.58
C PRO A 120 -7.98 -1.79 -11.73
N TRP A 121 -8.66 -1.86 -10.59
CA TRP A 121 -8.82 -0.71 -9.70
C TRP A 121 -7.51 -0.33 -8.98
N ILE A 122 -6.80 -1.29 -8.38
CA ILE A 122 -5.57 -1.02 -7.63
C ILE A 122 -4.43 -0.58 -8.55
N VAL A 123 -4.40 -1.08 -9.80
CA VAL A 123 -3.48 -0.58 -10.84
C VAL A 123 -3.69 0.92 -11.07
N ARG A 124 -4.94 1.39 -11.16
CA ARG A 124 -5.22 2.83 -11.30
C ARG A 124 -4.81 3.63 -10.06
N GLN A 125 -4.96 3.08 -8.85
CA GLN A 125 -4.46 3.74 -7.63
C GLN A 125 -2.93 3.87 -7.68
N ALA A 126 -2.23 2.77 -7.99
CA ALA A 126 -0.77 2.75 -8.07
C ALA A 126 -0.25 3.70 -9.15
N GLN A 127 -0.89 3.77 -10.32
CA GLN A 127 -0.54 4.73 -11.37
C GLN A 127 -0.67 6.19 -10.90
N ARG A 128 -1.72 6.53 -10.14
CA ARG A 128 -1.87 7.86 -9.55
C ARG A 128 -0.78 8.16 -8.52
N HIS A 129 -0.45 7.21 -7.66
CA HIS A 129 0.66 7.38 -6.72
C HIS A 129 2.00 7.52 -7.44
N ALA A 130 2.24 6.78 -8.52
CA ALA A 130 3.45 6.90 -9.32
C ALA A 130 3.56 8.26 -10.05
N GLU A 131 2.44 8.85 -10.48
CA GLU A 131 2.42 10.24 -10.96
C GLU A 131 2.78 11.21 -9.83
N ALA A 132 2.13 11.10 -8.67
CA ALA A 132 2.42 11.95 -7.52
C ALA A 132 3.88 11.83 -7.04
N CYS A 133 4.46 10.63 -7.10
CA CYS A 133 5.89 10.38 -6.84
C CYS A 133 6.77 11.21 -7.80
N ARG A 134 6.46 11.18 -9.10
CA ARG A 134 7.20 11.94 -10.12
C ARG A 134 7.04 13.44 -9.92
N GLU A 135 5.85 13.92 -9.60
CA GLU A 135 5.60 15.33 -9.26
C GLU A 135 6.43 15.76 -8.04
N ALA A 136 6.45 14.96 -6.98
CA ALA A 136 7.24 15.24 -5.78
C ALA A 136 8.75 15.32 -6.07
N LEU A 137 9.29 14.41 -6.89
CA LEU A 137 10.71 14.46 -7.32
C LEU A 137 11.02 15.70 -8.17
N LEU A 138 10.11 16.09 -9.07
CA LEU A 138 10.26 17.30 -9.88
C LEU A 138 10.24 18.56 -9.00
N ASP A 139 9.35 18.61 -8.02
CA ASP A 139 9.28 19.70 -7.04
C ASP A 139 10.55 19.81 -6.21
N PHE A 140 11.06 18.70 -5.69
CA PHE A 140 12.34 18.66 -4.98
C PHE A 140 13.47 19.19 -5.86
N SER A 141 13.59 18.69 -7.09
CA SER A 141 14.60 19.13 -8.05
C SER A 141 14.49 20.63 -8.37
N ARG A 142 13.28 21.19 -8.45
CA ARG A 142 13.06 22.63 -8.66
C ARG A 142 13.53 23.47 -7.47
N ARG A 143 13.21 23.04 -6.24
CA ARG A 143 13.62 23.73 -5.01
C ARG A 143 15.14 23.75 -4.86
N GLU A 144 15.80 22.62 -5.06
CA GLU A 144 17.27 22.52 -4.99
C GLU A 144 18.00 23.42 -5.99
N ARG A 145 17.47 23.56 -7.22
CA ARG A 145 18.03 24.52 -8.19
C ARG A 145 17.85 25.98 -7.75
N ALA A 146 16.79 26.29 -7.01
CA ALA A 146 16.51 27.65 -6.56
C ALA A 146 17.33 28.04 -5.32
N THR A 147 17.66 27.09 -4.45
CA THR A 147 18.48 27.29 -3.25
C THR A 147 19.99 27.24 -3.53
N GLY A 148 20.43 26.56 -4.61
CA GLY A 148 21.83 26.43 -4.99
C GLY A 148 22.46 27.64 -5.72
N HIS A 149 21.89 28.85 -5.60
CA HIS A 149 22.40 30.07 -6.26
C HIS A 149 22.82 31.17 -5.25
N ASP A 150 23.54 30.77 -4.21
CA ASP A 150 24.32 31.68 -3.35
C ASP A 150 25.83 31.40 -3.48
#